data_AF-A0A8J6JLG8-F1
#
_entry.id   AF-A0A8J6JLG8-F1
#
_cell.length_a   1.000
_cell.length_b   1.000
_cell.length_c   1.000
_cell.angle_alpha   90.00
_cell.angle_beta   90.00
_cell.angle_gamma   90.00
#
_symmetry.space_group_name_H-M   'P 1'
#
loop_
_entity.id
_entity.type
_entity.pdbx_description
1 polymer ?
#
loop_
_entity_poly.entity_id
_entity_poly.type
_entity_poly.pdbx_seq_one_letter_code
_entity_poly.pdbx_strand_id
1 'polypeptide(L)'
;MKRNIRSWVWPLLCAAALLLSLAACGGDQTGQGEQPTKGPQQSQGSTGDIGERTVASIEVAKLPDKTAYVIGDTFSPQGGTIKVNYDDGSSDEIEMTDSGVELSQPKMNTANTKNVTVSYGGKKVTFKIEVAGAMCGVTFAPNYDGASAAEAVQVSKGSAVTEPAFPVREGYTFQGWYIDTDFTSRYDFSVPVEDDITLYALWTRDGAEYVNVTFDYDYYGVTLSAYSYPVEKGTAVARPAADPTRVGYAFAGWVDETGSAYDFAAPLASDTTVKAAWTKTASKEIYVFEAEDTDLTGKIGPSYSGTAQEESMIIFNDSIGASNDRVVGYMCQKDNTLEFYIASDADVSDATLTVRVTGEYITMSYDGNDFQVLVNGSSKSYSTVTVEADQSGLAQCDDRIVIDSVALKKGENLIQLKTNNTNAVSGTTFTSNAPIIDCIKLETSAVLIWDENHGVPALDNYQH
;
A
#
# COMPACT_ATOMS: atom_id res chain seq x y z
N MET A 1 -46.84 16.11 -7.60
CA MET A 1 -46.17 16.22 -6.30
C MET A 1 -44.78 16.79 -6.51
N LYS A 2 -44.57 18.08 -6.19
CA LYS A 2 -43.25 18.71 -6.18
C LYS A 2 -42.59 18.37 -4.86
N ARG A 3 -41.37 17.82 -4.86
CA ARG A 3 -40.55 17.66 -3.65
C ARG A 3 -39.25 18.43 -3.87
N ASN A 4 -39.15 19.54 -3.13
CA ASN A 4 -38.01 20.45 -3.11
C ASN A 4 -36.76 19.75 -2.58
N ILE A 5 -35.68 19.79 -3.36
CA ILE A 5 -34.32 19.49 -2.89
C ILE A 5 -33.71 20.84 -2.50
N ARG A 6 -33.43 21.02 -1.20
CA ARG A 6 -32.68 22.18 -0.70
C ARG A 6 -31.19 21.91 -0.90
N SER A 7 -30.57 22.73 -1.73
CA SER A 7 -29.11 22.89 -1.83
C SER A 7 -28.55 23.42 -0.51
N TRP A 8 -27.55 22.75 0.04
CA TRP A 8 -26.73 23.31 1.12
C TRP A 8 -25.46 23.88 0.47
N VAL A 9 -25.38 25.21 0.46
CA VAL A 9 -24.16 25.97 0.18
C VAL A 9 -23.45 26.10 1.52
N TRP A 10 -22.26 25.50 1.67
CA TRP A 10 -21.35 25.82 2.78
C TRP A 10 -20.53 27.05 2.41
N PRO A 11 -20.40 28.05 3.30
CA PRO A 11 -19.56 29.20 3.04
C PRO A 11 -18.08 28.83 3.23
N LEU A 12 -17.25 29.34 2.31
CA LEU A 12 -15.80 29.38 2.45
C LEU A 12 -15.41 29.98 3.81
N LEU A 13 -14.58 29.26 4.57
CA LEU A 13 -13.78 29.82 5.65
C LEU A 13 -12.32 29.86 5.19
N CYS A 14 -11.75 31.07 5.25
CA CYS A 14 -10.40 31.42 4.87
C CYS A 14 -9.35 30.50 5.52
N ALA A 15 -8.46 29.95 4.68
CA ALA A 15 -7.19 29.40 5.12
C ALA A 15 -6.29 30.55 5.62
N ALA A 16 -5.85 30.47 6.87
CA ALA A 16 -4.78 31.31 7.38
C ALA A 16 -3.44 30.78 6.83
N ALA A 17 -2.73 31.63 6.09
CA ALA A 17 -1.38 31.37 5.64
C ALA A 17 -0.41 31.29 6.84
N LEU A 18 0.33 30.19 6.97
CA LEU A 18 1.45 30.08 7.91
C LEU A 18 2.76 30.37 7.16
N LEU A 19 3.41 31.48 7.51
CA LEU A 19 4.76 31.83 7.10
C LEU A 19 5.76 31.00 7.93
N LEU A 20 6.52 30.11 7.28
CA LEU A 20 7.76 29.57 7.85
C LEU A 20 8.84 30.65 7.75
N SER A 21 9.47 30.98 8.88
CA SER A 21 10.79 31.63 8.88
C SER A 21 11.79 30.67 9.53
N LEU A 22 12.82 30.32 8.76
CA LEU A 22 14.02 29.63 9.22
C LEU A 22 14.75 30.52 10.24
N ALA A 23 15.24 29.93 11.32
CA ALA A 23 16.38 30.46 12.06
C ALA A 23 17.39 29.33 12.29
N ALA A 24 18.60 29.61 11.84
CA ALA A 24 19.76 28.73 11.80
C ALA A 24 20.37 28.48 13.18
N CYS A 25 21.06 27.35 13.27
CA CYS A 25 21.87 26.89 14.37
C CYS A 25 23.28 27.54 14.35
N GLY A 26 23.94 27.57 15.52
CA GLY A 26 25.34 27.96 15.73
C GLY A 26 25.47 28.75 17.03
N GLY A 27 25.75 28.10 18.17
CA GLY A 27 27.11 27.80 18.65
C GLY A 27 27.58 28.95 19.56
N ASP A 28 28.27 28.81 20.67
CA ASP A 28 29.00 27.75 21.35
C ASP A 28 29.30 28.31 22.77
N GLN A 29 30.04 27.57 23.60
CA GLN A 29 30.75 27.95 24.85
C GLN A 29 30.32 27.14 26.10
N THR A 30 30.96 25.97 26.21
CA THR A 30 31.89 25.57 27.29
C THR A 30 31.60 25.95 28.75
N GLY A 31 31.58 24.95 29.63
CA GLY A 31 31.83 25.15 31.07
C GLY A 31 31.71 23.85 31.88
N GLN A 32 32.86 23.22 32.16
CA GLN A 32 33.04 21.99 32.94
C GLN A 32 32.73 22.17 34.45
N GLY A 33 32.37 21.07 35.13
CA GLY A 33 33.03 20.73 36.40
C GLY A 33 32.14 20.41 37.62
N GLU A 34 32.30 19.18 38.10
CA GLU A 34 32.30 18.75 39.52
C GLU A 34 31.01 18.24 40.20
N GLN A 35 30.95 16.90 40.35
CA GLN A 35 30.58 16.19 41.58
C GLN A 35 31.89 15.81 42.33
N PRO A 36 31.92 15.37 43.62
CA PRO A 36 30.84 14.81 44.45
C PRO A 36 30.83 15.25 45.95
N THR A 37 29.85 14.84 46.75
CA THR A 37 30.04 14.06 48.02
C THR A 37 28.79 13.92 48.91
N LYS A 38 28.62 12.67 49.42
CA LYS A 38 28.15 12.19 50.74
C LYS A 38 26.80 12.67 51.36
N GLY A 39 25.92 11.69 51.64
CA GLY A 39 25.03 11.70 52.83
C GLY A 39 25.78 11.29 54.11
N PRO A 40 25.11 11.00 55.26
CA PRO A 40 23.66 10.96 55.52
C PRO A 40 23.22 11.77 56.76
N GLN A 41 21.91 12.00 56.96
CA GLN A 41 21.35 12.13 58.32
C GLN A 41 19.84 11.85 58.35
N GLN A 42 19.45 10.87 59.16
CA GLN A 42 18.07 10.62 59.59
C GLN A 42 17.67 11.63 60.67
N SER A 43 16.41 12.08 60.65
CA SER A 43 15.69 12.47 61.86
C SER A 43 14.24 12.00 61.75
N GLN A 44 13.82 11.21 62.75
CA GLN A 44 12.45 10.74 62.97
C GLN A 44 11.50 11.89 63.31
N GLY A 45 10.21 11.71 62.99
CA GLY A 45 9.13 12.19 63.85
C GLY A 45 7.94 12.79 63.12
N SER A 46 6.89 11.97 62.95
CA SER A 46 5.49 12.29 63.31
C SER A 46 4.53 11.60 62.33
N THR A 47 4.05 10.43 62.72
CA THR A 47 2.82 9.84 62.18
C THR A 47 1.64 10.70 62.66
N GLY A 48 1.37 11.79 61.93
CA GLY A 48 0.07 12.43 61.93
C GLY A 48 -0.82 11.67 60.98
N ASP A 49 -1.99 11.28 61.46
CA ASP A 49 -3.11 10.81 60.65
C ASP A 49 -3.50 11.92 59.67
N ILE A 50 -2.91 11.91 58.48
CA ILE A 50 -3.25 12.81 57.39
C ILE A 50 -4.51 12.21 56.79
N GLY A 51 -5.67 12.83 57.02
CA GLY A 51 -6.85 12.50 56.24
C GLY A 51 -6.47 12.49 54.76
N GLU A 52 -6.73 11.38 54.06
CA GLU A 52 -6.39 11.24 52.64
C GLU A 52 -6.91 12.45 51.87
N ARG A 53 -6.01 13.25 51.31
CA ARG A 53 -6.36 14.38 50.42
C ARG A 53 -7.04 13.77 49.19
N THR A 54 -8.36 13.96 49.05
CA THR A 54 -9.11 13.37 47.94
C THR A 54 -9.38 14.38 46.83
N VAL A 55 -9.45 13.90 45.59
CA VAL A 55 -9.74 14.76 44.43
C VAL A 55 -11.23 15.13 44.43
N ALA A 56 -11.52 16.43 44.57
CA ALA A 56 -12.88 16.95 44.55
C ALA A 56 -13.41 17.14 43.12
N SER A 57 -12.63 17.78 42.25
CA SER A 57 -12.95 18.00 40.84
C SER A 57 -11.68 18.14 39.99
N ILE A 58 -11.85 17.98 38.68
CA ILE A 58 -10.81 18.32 37.69
C ILE A 58 -11.42 19.20 36.60
N GLU A 59 -10.62 20.11 36.06
CA GLU A 59 -10.97 20.94 34.91
C GLU A 59 -9.80 21.04 33.93
N VAL A 60 -10.07 21.32 32.66
CA VAL A 60 -9.01 21.54 31.67
C VAL A 60 -8.45 22.94 31.89
N ALA A 61 -7.19 23.03 32.31
CA ALA A 61 -6.49 24.29 32.53
C ALA A 61 -5.90 24.83 31.22
N LYS A 62 -5.25 23.95 30.45
CA LYS A 62 -4.72 24.25 29.12
C LYS A 62 -5.05 23.10 28.15
N LEU A 63 -5.53 23.44 26.96
CA LEU A 63 -5.70 22.46 25.88
C LEU A 63 -4.33 21.98 25.36
N PRO A 64 -4.23 20.75 24.81
CA PRO A 64 -3.04 20.30 24.11
C PRO A 64 -2.61 21.27 23.01
N ASP A 65 -1.32 21.28 22.67
CA ASP A 65 -0.80 22.21 21.65
C ASP A 65 -1.37 21.91 20.25
N LYS A 66 -1.83 20.66 20.01
CA LYS A 66 -2.55 20.25 18.79
C LYS A 66 -3.99 19.84 19.12
N THR A 67 -4.96 20.65 18.68
CA THR A 67 -6.39 20.36 18.79
C THR A 67 -7.09 20.18 17.44
N ALA A 68 -6.36 20.28 16.33
CA ALA A 68 -6.85 20.03 14.98
C ALA A 68 -5.95 19.01 14.27
N TYR A 69 -6.57 18.04 13.64
CA TYR A 69 -5.95 16.84 13.08
C TYR A 69 -6.54 16.53 11.70
N VAL A 70 -5.86 15.67 10.94
CA VAL A 70 -6.44 15.01 9.75
C VAL A 70 -6.69 13.53 10.02
N ILE A 71 -7.56 12.89 9.24
CA ILE A 71 -7.80 11.44 9.31
C ILE A 71 -6.46 10.70 9.21
N GLY A 72 -6.24 9.75 10.13
CA GLY A 72 -5.00 8.97 10.21
C GLY A 72 -3.94 9.54 11.16
N ASP A 73 -4.04 10.81 11.57
CA ASP A 73 -3.15 11.36 12.59
C ASP A 73 -3.26 10.60 13.93
N THR A 74 -2.17 10.57 14.69
CA THR A 74 -2.17 10.14 16.09
C THR A 74 -2.51 11.31 17.02
N PHE A 75 -3.45 11.11 17.94
CA PHE A 75 -3.79 12.09 18.97
C PHE A 75 -2.61 12.31 19.94
N SER A 76 -2.35 13.58 20.29
CA SER A 76 -1.24 14.01 21.13
C SER A 76 -1.76 14.89 22.28
N PRO A 77 -1.59 14.49 23.56
CA PRO A 77 -1.96 15.31 24.72
C PRO A 77 -0.88 16.33 25.12
N GLN A 78 0.27 16.35 24.43
CA GLN A 78 1.41 17.20 24.76
C GLN A 78 1.01 18.68 24.85
N GLY A 79 1.55 19.35 25.87
CA GLY A 79 1.27 20.76 26.16
C GLY A 79 -0.07 21.04 26.84
N GLY A 80 -0.94 20.04 26.99
CA GLY A 80 -2.21 20.15 27.73
C GLY A 80 -2.03 19.91 29.22
N THR A 81 -2.80 20.63 30.04
CA THR A 81 -2.78 20.51 31.51
C THR A 81 -4.20 20.45 32.07
N ILE A 82 -4.36 19.71 33.16
CA ILE A 82 -5.57 19.74 33.99
C ILE A 82 -5.28 20.45 35.30
N LYS A 83 -6.26 21.18 35.82
CA LYS A 83 -6.24 21.65 37.20
C LYS A 83 -7.05 20.69 38.06
N VAL A 84 -6.40 20.17 39.10
CA VAL A 84 -6.99 19.25 40.06
C VAL A 84 -7.30 20.03 41.32
N ASN A 85 -8.57 20.10 41.70
CA ASN A 85 -9.02 20.73 42.94
C ASN A 85 -9.29 19.64 43.98
N TYR A 86 -8.76 19.82 45.19
CA TYR A 86 -8.86 18.86 46.28
C TYR A 86 -9.91 19.29 47.30
N ASP A 87 -10.34 18.34 48.13
CA ASP A 87 -11.34 18.54 49.19
C ASP A 87 -10.92 19.52 50.29
N ASP A 88 -9.62 19.66 50.52
CA ASP A 88 -9.01 20.64 51.43
C ASP A 88 -8.99 22.08 50.87
N GLY A 89 -9.49 22.29 49.64
CA GLY A 89 -9.55 23.59 48.97
C GLY A 89 -8.28 24.01 48.22
N SER A 90 -7.22 23.20 48.26
CA SER A 90 -6.00 23.42 47.47
C SER A 90 -6.18 22.93 46.02
N SER A 91 -5.25 23.32 45.13
CA SER A 91 -5.25 22.85 43.74
C SER A 91 -3.85 22.69 43.19
N ASP A 92 -3.65 21.68 42.35
CA ASP A 92 -2.43 21.45 41.58
C ASP A 92 -2.74 21.50 40.07
N GLU A 93 -1.77 21.88 39.25
CA GLU A 93 -1.85 21.79 37.80
C GLU A 93 -0.94 20.66 37.33
N ILE A 94 -1.51 19.70 36.59
CA ILE A 94 -0.86 18.45 36.21
C ILE A 94 -0.90 18.34 34.68
N GLU A 95 0.21 17.94 34.08
CA GLU A 95 0.29 17.69 32.64
C GLU A 95 -0.58 16.50 32.25
N MET A 96 -1.26 16.58 31.10
CA MET A 96 -2.05 15.46 30.58
C MET A 96 -1.21 14.24 30.19
N THR A 97 0.12 14.40 30.12
CA THR A 97 1.12 13.34 29.90
C THR A 97 1.60 12.68 31.19
N ASP A 98 1.17 13.14 32.36
CA ASP A 98 1.55 12.55 33.64
C ASP A 98 1.02 11.11 33.76
N SER A 99 1.83 10.21 34.36
CA SER A 99 1.50 8.79 34.50
C SER A 99 0.23 8.49 35.29
N GLY A 100 -0.24 9.42 36.14
CA GLY A 100 -1.49 9.30 36.88
C GLY A 100 -2.74 9.76 36.10
N VAL A 101 -2.56 10.35 34.91
CA VAL A 101 -3.65 10.86 34.08
C VAL A 101 -4.02 9.83 33.01
N GLU A 102 -5.29 9.42 32.99
CA GLU A 102 -5.82 8.53 31.95
C GLU A 102 -6.60 9.32 30.89
N LEU A 103 -6.32 9.06 29.61
CA LEU A 103 -6.97 9.71 28.47
C LEU A 103 -7.70 8.69 27.60
N SER A 104 -8.92 9.01 27.18
CA SER A 104 -9.60 8.25 26.12
C SER A 104 -8.89 8.46 24.78
N GLN A 105 -8.71 7.40 24.00
CA GLN A 105 -8.17 7.49 22.64
C GLN A 105 -9.30 7.78 21.64
N PRO A 106 -9.35 8.97 21.02
CA PRO A 106 -10.37 9.28 20.01
C PRO A 106 -10.14 8.45 18.74
N LYS A 107 -11.23 8.01 18.08
CA LYS A 107 -11.12 7.35 16.77
C LYS A 107 -10.78 8.37 15.69
N MET A 108 -9.55 8.32 15.17
CA MET A 108 -9.00 9.29 14.20
C MET A 108 -9.26 8.91 12.73
N ASN A 109 -10.20 8.00 12.48
CA ASN A 109 -10.48 7.45 11.14
C ASN A 109 -11.67 8.12 10.41
N THR A 110 -12.26 9.16 11.01
CA THR A 110 -13.43 9.85 10.45
C THR A 110 -13.35 11.34 10.76
N ALA A 111 -13.65 12.17 9.77
CA ALA A 111 -13.64 13.62 9.92
C ALA A 111 -14.87 14.10 10.70
N ASN A 112 -14.65 14.65 11.89
CA ASN A 112 -15.60 15.40 12.71
C ASN A 112 -14.94 15.84 14.03
N THR A 113 -15.66 16.60 14.84
CA THR A 113 -15.29 16.91 16.23
C THR A 113 -15.29 15.64 17.08
N LYS A 114 -14.19 15.38 17.79
CA LYS A 114 -14.04 14.27 18.73
C LYS A 114 -13.97 14.79 20.16
N ASN A 115 -14.52 14.01 21.09
CA ASN A 115 -14.37 14.26 22.52
C ASN A 115 -13.18 13.45 23.05
N VAL A 116 -12.30 14.09 23.80
CA VAL A 116 -11.24 13.45 24.58
C VAL A 116 -11.57 13.60 26.05
N THR A 117 -11.70 12.49 26.76
CA THR A 117 -11.99 12.44 28.18
C THR A 117 -10.71 12.20 28.96
N VAL A 118 -10.42 13.12 29.89
CA VAL A 118 -9.34 13.01 30.86
C VAL A 118 -9.92 12.48 32.17
N SER A 119 -9.27 11.50 32.78
CA SER A 119 -9.64 10.95 34.08
C SER A 119 -8.47 11.02 35.06
N TYR A 120 -8.72 11.51 36.28
CA TYR A 120 -7.73 11.60 37.35
C TYR A 120 -8.45 11.52 38.70
N GLY A 121 -7.96 10.66 39.62
CA GLY A 121 -8.55 10.49 40.95
C GLY A 121 -10.05 10.14 40.94
N GLY A 122 -10.51 9.38 39.94
CA GLY A 122 -11.92 9.00 39.77
C GLY A 122 -12.84 10.11 39.24
N LYS A 123 -12.31 11.31 38.96
CA LYS A 123 -13.05 12.41 38.30
C LYS A 123 -12.74 12.43 36.80
N LYS A 124 -13.65 13.03 36.02
CA LYS A 124 -13.54 13.13 34.56
C LYS A 124 -13.86 14.53 34.07
N VAL A 125 -13.13 14.98 33.05
CA VAL A 125 -13.42 16.18 32.27
C VAL A 125 -13.22 15.88 30.78
N THR A 126 -13.96 16.55 29.91
CA THR A 126 -13.88 16.34 28.46
C THR A 126 -13.53 17.64 27.76
N PHE A 127 -12.61 17.57 26.80
CA PHE A 127 -12.40 18.62 25.81
C PHE A 127 -12.60 18.07 24.39
N LYS A 128 -12.58 18.97 23.41
CA LYS A 128 -12.82 18.65 22.00
C LYS A 128 -11.57 18.84 21.16
N ILE A 129 -11.40 17.97 20.18
CA ILE A 129 -10.46 18.13 19.07
C ILE A 129 -11.23 18.05 17.76
N GLU A 130 -10.70 18.64 16.69
CA GLU A 130 -11.26 18.55 15.34
C GLU A 130 -10.41 17.59 14.49
N VAL A 131 -11.07 16.72 13.74
CA VAL A 131 -10.43 15.86 12.73
C VAL A 131 -11.03 16.19 11.37
N ALA A 132 -10.22 16.62 10.42
CA ALA A 132 -10.59 16.87 9.02
C ALA A 132 -10.19 15.70 8.13
N GLY A 133 -10.75 15.60 6.92
CA GLY A 133 -10.17 14.70 5.90
C GLY A 133 -8.79 15.20 5.47
N ALA A 134 -7.86 14.28 5.17
CA ALA A 134 -6.66 14.67 4.44
C ALA A 134 -7.08 15.26 3.08
N MET A 135 -6.35 16.26 2.58
CA MET A 135 -6.64 16.91 1.30
C MET A 135 -5.46 16.70 0.36
N CYS A 136 -5.75 16.47 -0.92
CA CYS A 136 -4.78 16.39 -1.99
C CYS A 136 -4.97 17.57 -2.95
N GLY A 137 -3.86 18.13 -3.41
CA GLY A 137 -3.80 19.14 -4.46
C GLY A 137 -3.84 18.50 -5.84
N VAL A 138 -4.77 18.97 -6.67
CA VAL A 138 -4.83 18.63 -8.10
C VAL A 138 -4.50 19.89 -8.90
N THR A 139 -3.39 19.86 -9.64
CA THR A 139 -2.94 20.98 -10.48
C THR A 139 -3.19 20.69 -11.95
N PHE A 140 -3.95 21.53 -12.63
CA PHE A 140 -4.26 21.44 -14.06
C PHE A 140 -3.30 22.32 -14.88
N ALA A 141 -2.21 21.72 -15.37
CA ALA A 141 -1.19 22.38 -16.17
C ALA A 141 -1.62 22.49 -17.65
N PRO A 142 -1.83 23.71 -18.20
CA PRO A 142 -2.28 23.88 -19.58
C PRO A 142 -1.28 23.36 -20.63
N ASN A 143 -0.02 23.16 -20.26
CA ASN A 143 1.00 22.48 -21.05
C ASN A 143 1.28 23.12 -22.43
N TYR A 144 1.41 24.45 -22.47
CA TYR A 144 1.90 25.18 -23.64
C TYR A 144 2.60 26.50 -23.23
N ASP A 145 3.50 26.99 -24.08
CA ASP A 145 4.24 28.22 -23.83
C ASP A 145 3.33 29.45 -23.80
N GLY A 146 3.51 30.31 -22.80
CA GLY A 146 2.70 31.52 -22.63
C GLY A 146 1.29 31.27 -22.06
N ALA A 147 1.02 30.05 -21.57
CA ALA A 147 -0.20 29.74 -20.86
C ALA A 147 -0.40 30.62 -19.60
N SER A 148 -1.66 30.82 -19.22
CA SER A 148 -1.99 31.32 -17.89
C SER A 148 -1.47 30.36 -16.81
N ALA A 149 -1.36 30.85 -15.58
CA ALA A 149 -1.00 30.01 -14.43
C ALA A 149 -1.92 28.78 -14.35
N ALA A 150 -1.33 27.63 -13.99
CA ALA A 150 -2.07 26.41 -13.77
C ALA A 150 -3.15 26.62 -12.69
N GLU A 151 -4.33 26.07 -12.93
CA GLU A 151 -5.39 26.04 -11.92
C GLU A 151 -5.08 24.93 -10.91
N ALA A 152 -5.27 25.19 -9.62
CA ALA A 152 -5.10 24.19 -8.58
C ALA A 152 -6.37 24.11 -7.72
N VAL A 153 -6.82 22.90 -7.47
CA VAL A 153 -7.97 22.61 -6.60
C VAL A 153 -7.54 21.66 -5.47
N GLN A 154 -8.32 21.67 -4.38
CA GLN A 154 -8.12 20.78 -3.24
C GLN A 154 -9.29 19.81 -3.17
N VAL A 155 -9.01 18.52 -3.08
CA VAL A 155 -10.01 17.46 -2.90
C VAL A 155 -9.67 16.63 -1.68
N SER A 156 -10.67 16.03 -1.03
CA SER A 156 -10.38 15.09 0.06
C SER A 156 -9.66 13.86 -0.50
N LYS A 157 -8.60 13.41 0.15
CA LYS A 157 -7.90 12.16 -0.16
C LYS A 157 -8.91 11.00 -0.22
N GLY A 158 -8.76 10.13 -1.21
CA GLY A 158 -9.71 9.04 -1.48
C GLY A 158 -11.02 9.49 -2.13
N SER A 159 -11.15 10.76 -2.53
CA SER A 159 -12.27 11.26 -3.34
C SER A 159 -11.82 11.57 -4.76
N ALA A 160 -12.72 11.36 -5.72
CA ALA A 160 -12.49 11.78 -7.10
C ALA A 160 -12.53 13.32 -7.24
N VAL A 161 -11.69 13.87 -8.12
CA VAL A 161 -11.73 15.29 -8.49
C VAL A 161 -12.78 15.52 -9.58
N THR A 162 -13.51 16.62 -9.49
CA THR A 162 -14.45 17.00 -10.55
C THR A 162 -13.66 17.49 -11.76
N GLU A 163 -14.00 16.96 -12.94
CA GLU A 163 -13.40 17.40 -14.20
C GLU A 163 -13.59 18.92 -14.38
N PRO A 164 -12.51 19.69 -14.66
CA PRO A 164 -12.61 21.13 -14.84
C PRO A 164 -13.37 21.45 -16.13
N ALA A 165 -13.83 22.70 -16.25
CA ALA A 165 -14.32 23.16 -17.55
C ALA A 165 -13.21 23.03 -18.60
N PHE A 166 -13.56 22.65 -19.83
CA PHE A 166 -12.59 22.48 -20.90
C PHE A 166 -11.75 23.74 -21.07
N PRO A 167 -10.40 23.65 -21.01
CA PRO A 167 -9.58 24.80 -21.30
C PRO A 167 -9.79 25.22 -22.75
N VAL A 168 -9.68 26.53 -23.02
CA VAL A 168 -9.80 27.08 -24.38
C VAL A 168 -8.44 27.60 -24.82
N ARG A 169 -8.00 27.17 -26.01
CA ARG A 169 -6.78 27.64 -26.66
C ARG A 169 -7.11 27.94 -28.13
N GLU A 170 -7.00 29.20 -28.53
CA GLU A 170 -7.38 29.63 -29.88
C GLU A 170 -6.56 28.89 -30.95
N GLY A 171 -7.24 28.26 -31.92
CA GLY A 171 -6.63 27.48 -32.99
C GLY A 171 -6.18 26.07 -32.58
N TYR A 172 -6.60 25.58 -31.41
CA TYR A 172 -6.30 24.24 -30.93
C TYR A 172 -7.53 23.55 -30.32
N THR A 173 -7.58 22.23 -30.48
CA THR A 173 -8.54 21.33 -29.88
C THR A 173 -7.93 20.61 -28.67
N PHE A 174 -8.61 20.65 -27.53
CA PHE A 174 -8.23 19.93 -26.31
C PHE A 174 -8.50 18.42 -26.45
N GLN A 175 -7.50 17.58 -26.17
CA GLN A 175 -7.60 16.12 -26.31
C GLN A 175 -7.85 15.39 -24.99
N GLY A 176 -7.35 15.93 -23.87
CA GLY A 176 -7.51 15.34 -22.55
C GLY A 176 -6.44 15.76 -21.56
N TRP A 177 -6.63 15.35 -20.31
CA TRP A 177 -5.68 15.49 -19.22
C TRP A 177 -4.90 14.19 -19.04
N TYR A 178 -3.59 14.29 -18.84
CA TYR A 178 -2.68 13.17 -18.68
C TYR A 178 -1.88 13.30 -17.38
N ILE A 179 -1.41 12.18 -16.84
CA ILE A 179 -0.73 12.15 -15.54
C ILE A 179 0.72 12.66 -15.58
N ASP A 180 1.29 12.81 -16.78
CA ASP A 180 2.65 13.28 -17.00
C ASP A 180 2.77 14.01 -18.36
N THR A 181 3.95 14.57 -18.60
CA THR A 181 4.29 15.29 -19.84
C THR A 181 4.58 14.39 -21.03
N ASP A 182 4.83 13.10 -20.81
CA ASP A 182 5.06 12.10 -21.85
C ASP A 182 3.74 11.50 -22.37
N PHE A 183 2.62 11.88 -21.75
CA PHE A 183 1.27 11.43 -22.03
C PHE A 183 1.09 9.92 -21.85
N THR A 184 1.76 9.31 -20.86
CA THR A 184 1.76 7.85 -20.69
C THR A 184 0.37 7.29 -20.38
N SER A 185 -0.42 8.01 -19.59
CA SER A 185 -1.78 7.61 -19.23
C SER A 185 -2.70 8.83 -19.18
N ARG A 186 -3.86 8.70 -19.83
CA ARG A 186 -4.95 9.67 -19.71
C ARG A 186 -5.56 9.55 -18.32
N TYR A 187 -5.79 10.67 -17.66
CA TYR A 187 -6.39 10.70 -16.34
C TYR A 187 -7.88 10.35 -16.38
N ASP A 188 -8.30 9.42 -15.52
CA ASP A 188 -9.69 9.03 -15.31
C ASP A 188 -10.26 9.76 -14.08
N PHE A 189 -11.17 10.70 -14.32
CA PHE A 189 -11.83 11.50 -13.28
C PHE A 189 -12.79 10.69 -12.38
N SER A 190 -13.00 9.40 -12.63
CA SER A 190 -13.71 8.51 -11.72
C SER A 190 -12.83 7.91 -10.63
N VAL A 191 -11.50 7.96 -10.79
CA VAL A 191 -10.52 7.39 -9.85
C VAL A 191 -10.31 8.33 -8.66
N PRO A 192 -10.28 7.81 -7.42
CA PRO A 192 -9.90 8.59 -6.24
C PRO A 192 -8.53 9.25 -6.35
N VAL A 193 -8.41 10.48 -5.87
CA VAL A 193 -7.11 11.16 -5.71
C VAL A 193 -6.52 10.73 -4.36
N GLU A 194 -5.43 9.96 -4.40
CA GLU A 194 -4.76 9.51 -3.19
C GLU A 194 -3.62 10.43 -2.74
N ASP A 195 -2.96 11.13 -3.65
CA ASP A 195 -1.87 12.04 -3.34
C ASP A 195 -1.92 13.28 -4.25
N ASP A 196 -1.06 14.27 -4.00
CA ASP A 196 -0.96 15.45 -4.85
C ASP A 196 -0.59 15.06 -6.29
N ILE A 197 -1.34 15.56 -7.26
CA ILE A 197 -1.14 15.24 -8.68
C ILE A 197 -1.10 16.51 -9.54
N THR A 198 -0.30 16.46 -10.59
CA THR A 198 -0.34 17.45 -11.67
C THR A 198 -0.80 16.77 -12.95
N LEU A 199 -1.84 17.32 -13.57
CA LEU A 199 -2.41 16.84 -14.81
C LEU A 199 -2.03 17.76 -15.95
N TYR A 200 -1.60 17.19 -17.08
CA TYR A 200 -1.07 17.90 -18.23
C TYR A 200 -2.05 17.81 -19.40
N ALA A 201 -2.41 18.96 -19.97
CA ALA A 201 -3.27 19.01 -21.13
C ALA A 201 -2.54 18.56 -22.41
N LEU A 202 -3.21 17.77 -23.24
CA LEU A 202 -2.80 17.50 -24.61
C LEU A 202 -3.64 18.31 -25.60
N TRP A 203 -3.00 18.89 -26.62
CA TRP A 203 -3.63 19.77 -27.61
C TRP A 203 -3.27 19.36 -29.03
N THR A 204 -4.21 19.51 -29.95
CA THR A 204 -3.97 19.43 -31.39
C THR A 204 -4.29 20.78 -32.04
N ARG A 205 -3.40 21.34 -32.84
CA ARG A 205 -3.66 22.50 -33.72
C ARG A 205 -4.74 22.18 -34.74
N ASP A 206 -5.71 23.09 -34.87
CA ASP A 206 -6.81 22.98 -35.81
C ASP A 206 -6.30 23.06 -37.26
N GLY A 207 -6.88 22.24 -38.14
CA GLY A 207 -6.54 22.20 -39.57
C GLY A 207 -5.20 21.54 -39.93
N ALA A 208 -4.48 20.99 -38.94
CA ALA A 208 -3.28 20.18 -39.18
C ALA A 208 -3.64 18.70 -39.38
N GLU A 209 -2.76 17.94 -40.06
CA GLU A 209 -2.83 16.48 -40.13
C GLU A 209 -2.06 15.86 -38.95
N TYR A 210 -2.55 14.74 -38.42
CA TYR A 210 -1.93 14.01 -37.30
C TYR A 210 -1.66 12.56 -37.66
N VAL A 211 -0.61 12.02 -37.05
CA VAL A 211 -0.26 10.60 -37.02
C VAL A 211 -0.05 10.18 -35.57
N ASN A 212 -0.18 8.90 -35.25
CA ASN A 212 0.04 8.41 -33.90
C ASN A 212 1.48 7.94 -33.72
N VAL A 213 2.11 8.36 -32.63
CA VAL A 213 3.30 7.71 -32.11
C VAL A 213 2.88 6.72 -31.03
N THR A 214 3.44 5.52 -31.05
CA THR A 214 3.25 4.51 -29.99
C THR A 214 4.61 4.19 -29.39
N PHE A 215 4.75 4.38 -28.08
CA PHE A 215 5.89 3.87 -27.31
C PHE A 215 5.49 2.52 -26.72
N ASP A 216 6.09 1.46 -27.24
CA ASP A 216 5.86 0.07 -26.84
C ASP A 216 7.05 -0.39 -25.99
N TYR A 217 6.82 -0.81 -24.75
CA TYR A 217 7.89 -1.29 -23.90
C TYR A 217 8.42 -2.67 -24.31
N ASP A 218 7.76 -3.36 -25.26
CA ASP A 218 8.21 -4.63 -25.84
C ASP A 218 8.42 -5.74 -24.80
N TYR A 219 7.59 -5.76 -23.76
CA TYR A 219 7.51 -6.87 -22.80
C TYR A 219 6.09 -7.08 -22.25
N TYR A 220 5.87 -8.24 -21.66
CA TYR A 220 4.58 -8.70 -21.14
C TYR A 220 4.59 -8.74 -19.61
N GLY A 221 3.40 -8.71 -19.01
CA GLY A 221 3.20 -8.90 -17.57
C GLY A 221 2.94 -7.62 -16.78
N VAL A 222 2.96 -6.46 -17.44
CA VAL A 222 2.65 -5.16 -16.81
C VAL A 222 1.41 -4.53 -17.42
N THR A 223 0.72 -3.74 -16.61
CA THR A 223 -0.50 -3.01 -16.98
C THR A 223 -0.23 -1.93 -18.03
N LEU A 224 0.85 -1.16 -17.87
CA LEU A 224 1.30 -0.18 -18.85
C LEU A 224 2.40 -0.78 -19.74
N SER A 225 2.00 -1.52 -20.77
CA SER A 225 2.94 -2.11 -21.74
C SER A 225 3.25 -1.20 -22.93
N ALA A 226 2.37 -0.24 -23.22
CA ALA A 226 2.56 0.75 -24.28
C ALA A 226 1.65 1.97 -24.06
N TYR A 227 2.01 3.11 -24.64
CA TYR A 227 1.16 4.31 -24.70
C TYR A 227 1.27 5.01 -26.04
N SER A 228 0.23 5.78 -26.41
CA SER A 228 0.15 6.44 -27.71
C SER A 228 -0.58 7.77 -27.63
N TYR A 229 -0.15 8.72 -28.46
CA TYR A 229 -0.79 10.02 -28.60
C TYR A 229 -0.60 10.60 -30.02
N PRO A 230 -1.50 11.50 -30.46
CA PRO A 230 -1.39 12.16 -31.76
C PRO A 230 -0.24 13.17 -31.79
N VAL A 231 0.54 13.14 -32.87
CA VAL A 231 1.61 14.08 -33.19
C VAL A 231 1.32 14.72 -34.55
N GLU A 232 1.58 16.02 -34.68
CA GLU A 232 1.39 16.73 -35.95
C GLU A 232 2.29 16.10 -37.03
N LYS A 233 1.69 15.69 -38.14
CA LYS A 233 2.40 15.04 -39.25
C LYS A 233 3.46 15.98 -39.83
N GLY A 234 4.66 15.46 -40.04
CA GLY A 234 5.82 16.21 -40.50
C GLY A 234 6.61 16.86 -39.37
N THR A 235 6.26 16.64 -38.11
CA THR A 235 7.02 17.08 -36.93
C THR A 235 7.71 15.92 -36.24
N ALA A 236 8.81 16.20 -35.54
CA ALA A 236 9.51 15.23 -34.72
C ALA A 236 8.82 15.06 -33.36
N VAL A 237 8.97 13.89 -32.75
CA VAL A 237 8.45 13.59 -31.41
C VAL A 237 9.57 13.72 -30.37
N ALA A 238 9.24 14.21 -29.17
CA ALA A 238 10.18 14.24 -28.08
C ALA A 238 10.52 12.82 -27.59
N ARG A 239 11.78 12.62 -27.19
CA ARG A 239 12.16 11.41 -26.44
C ARG A 239 11.46 11.45 -25.07
N PRO A 240 10.90 10.32 -24.59
CA PRO A 240 10.35 10.23 -23.25
C PRO A 240 11.35 10.74 -22.20
N ALA A 241 10.85 11.52 -21.24
CA ALA A 241 11.65 12.19 -20.23
C ALA A 241 12.27 11.20 -19.24
N ALA A 242 11.56 10.11 -18.94
CA ALA A 242 12.04 9.01 -18.12
C ALA A 242 12.31 7.76 -18.97
N ASP A 243 13.36 7.03 -18.58
CA ASP A 243 13.63 5.71 -19.16
C ASP A 243 12.75 4.66 -18.46
N PRO A 244 12.13 3.73 -19.20
CA PRO A 244 11.34 2.68 -18.59
C PRO A 244 12.25 1.72 -17.81
N THR A 245 11.70 1.12 -16.76
CA THR A 245 12.39 0.13 -15.93
C THR A 245 11.78 -1.25 -16.13
N ARG A 246 12.62 -2.29 -16.08
CA ARG A 246 12.19 -3.69 -16.21
C ARG A 246 13.04 -4.58 -15.30
N VAL A 247 12.41 -5.32 -14.39
CA VAL A 247 13.09 -6.26 -13.49
C VAL A 247 13.97 -7.20 -14.30
N GLY A 248 15.23 -7.41 -13.88
CA GLY A 248 16.17 -8.32 -14.54
C GLY A 248 16.75 -7.85 -15.88
N TYR A 249 16.48 -6.61 -16.28
CA TYR A 249 16.98 -6.01 -17.53
C TYR A 249 17.49 -4.58 -17.33
N ALA A 250 18.47 -4.19 -18.13
CA ALA A 250 18.87 -2.80 -18.33
C ALA A 250 18.21 -2.24 -19.60
N PHE A 251 17.69 -1.02 -19.52
CA PHE A 251 17.19 -0.29 -20.70
C PHE A 251 18.34 0.04 -21.65
N ALA A 252 18.26 -0.45 -22.89
CA ALA A 252 19.29 -0.27 -23.91
C ALA A 252 19.01 0.91 -24.85
N GLY A 253 17.79 1.45 -24.82
CA GLY A 253 17.37 2.57 -25.64
C GLY A 253 16.06 2.30 -26.40
N TRP A 254 15.65 3.28 -27.18
CA TRP A 254 14.48 3.19 -28.06
C TRP A 254 14.92 2.78 -29.46
N VAL A 255 14.20 1.83 -30.06
CA VAL A 255 14.48 1.31 -31.40
C VAL A 255 13.25 1.41 -32.31
N ASP A 256 13.49 1.51 -33.61
CA ASP A 256 12.44 1.43 -34.62
C ASP A 256 11.97 -0.03 -34.87
N GLU A 257 11.02 -0.21 -35.78
CA GLU A 257 10.51 -1.53 -36.16
C GLU A 257 11.56 -2.49 -36.73
N THR A 258 12.72 -1.96 -37.17
CA THR A 258 13.85 -2.77 -37.67
C THR A 258 14.83 -3.17 -36.56
N GLY A 259 14.65 -2.64 -35.35
CA GLY A 259 15.57 -2.81 -34.22
C GLY A 259 16.76 -1.85 -34.24
N SER A 260 16.77 -0.85 -35.11
CA SER A 260 17.80 0.19 -35.15
C SER A 260 17.48 1.30 -34.15
N ALA A 261 18.49 1.98 -33.61
CA ALA A 261 18.27 3.10 -32.69
C ALA A 261 17.35 4.16 -33.32
N TYR A 262 16.29 4.52 -32.59
CA TYR A 262 15.28 5.45 -33.09
C TYR A 262 15.79 6.89 -33.11
N ASP A 263 15.58 7.60 -34.22
CA ASP A 263 15.98 9.00 -34.40
C ASP A 263 14.83 9.96 -34.02
N PHE A 264 14.88 10.51 -32.81
CA PHE A 264 13.91 11.49 -32.32
C PHE A 264 13.97 12.85 -33.02
N ALA A 265 14.94 13.10 -33.90
CA ALA A 265 14.96 14.32 -34.73
C ALA A 265 14.19 14.14 -36.05
N ALA A 266 13.87 12.91 -36.44
CA ALA A 266 13.18 12.63 -37.69
C ALA A 266 11.69 13.00 -37.60
N PRO A 267 11.13 13.69 -38.61
CA PRO A 267 9.71 14.00 -38.64
C PRO A 267 8.86 12.77 -38.93
N LEU A 268 7.73 12.64 -38.23
CA LEU A 268 6.78 11.54 -38.42
C LEU A 268 5.91 11.76 -39.67
N ALA A 269 5.93 10.81 -40.61
CA ALA A 269 5.13 10.88 -41.84
C ALA A 269 3.88 9.97 -41.82
N SER A 270 3.87 8.96 -40.96
CA SER A 270 2.81 7.98 -40.75
C SER A 270 2.80 7.54 -39.30
N ASP A 271 1.78 6.77 -38.90
CA ASP A 271 1.77 6.11 -37.60
C ASP A 271 3.09 5.33 -37.40
N THR A 272 3.67 5.44 -36.22
CA THR A 272 5.02 4.95 -35.92
C THR A 272 5.04 4.29 -34.54
N THR A 273 5.55 3.06 -34.47
CA THR A 273 5.81 2.38 -33.20
C THR A 273 7.30 2.44 -32.89
N VAL A 274 7.63 2.93 -31.69
CA VAL A 274 8.98 2.99 -31.12
C VAL A 274 9.04 2.00 -29.97
N LYS A 275 10.00 1.08 -30.01
CA LYS A 275 10.10 -0.03 -29.06
C LYS A 275 11.22 0.16 -28.06
N ALA A 276 11.00 -0.18 -26.80
CA ALA A 276 12.07 -0.26 -25.83
C ALA A 276 12.95 -1.49 -26.13
N ALA A 277 14.26 -1.28 -26.25
CA ALA A 277 15.24 -2.34 -26.34
C ALA A 277 15.83 -2.61 -24.95
N TRP A 278 16.10 -3.89 -24.66
CA TRP A 278 16.52 -4.34 -23.34
C TRP A 278 17.75 -5.23 -23.42
N THR A 279 18.65 -5.09 -22.45
CA THR A 279 19.76 -6.02 -22.23
C THR A 279 19.50 -6.81 -20.96
N LYS A 280 19.39 -8.14 -21.06
CA LYS A 280 19.17 -9.00 -19.89
C LYS A 280 20.37 -8.93 -18.95
N THR A 281 20.11 -8.65 -17.68
CA THR A 281 21.13 -8.59 -16.62
C THR A 281 20.96 -9.70 -15.59
N ALA A 282 19.74 -10.23 -15.44
CA ALA A 282 19.45 -11.34 -14.54
C ALA A 282 20.10 -12.65 -14.99
N SER A 283 20.47 -13.45 -14.00
CA SER A 283 21.00 -14.79 -14.19
C SER A 283 19.96 -15.84 -13.75
N LYS A 284 20.39 -17.03 -13.34
CA LYS A 284 19.48 -17.97 -12.69
C LYS A 284 19.19 -17.44 -11.28
N GLU A 285 17.93 -17.13 -11.02
CA GLU A 285 17.50 -16.54 -9.74
C GLU A 285 16.40 -17.41 -9.11
N ILE A 286 16.13 -17.17 -7.83
CA ILE A 286 14.96 -17.69 -7.12
C ILE A 286 13.96 -16.54 -6.98
N TYR A 287 12.79 -16.68 -7.59
CA TYR A 287 11.69 -15.73 -7.47
C TYR A 287 10.71 -16.23 -6.41
N VAL A 288 10.35 -15.38 -5.46
CA VAL A 288 9.38 -15.68 -4.41
C VAL A 288 8.06 -14.97 -4.73
N PHE A 289 6.96 -15.72 -4.67
CA PHE A 289 5.60 -15.21 -4.84
C PHE A 289 4.79 -15.60 -3.60
N GLU A 290 4.46 -14.62 -2.78
CA GLU A 290 3.77 -14.81 -1.51
C GLU A 290 2.31 -15.25 -1.72
N ALA A 291 1.78 -16.08 -0.83
CA ALA A 291 0.44 -16.61 -0.99
C ALA A 291 -0.64 -15.55 -0.76
N GLU A 292 -0.43 -14.64 0.18
CA GLU A 292 -1.39 -13.57 0.51
C GLU A 292 -1.49 -12.48 -0.55
N ASP A 293 -0.56 -12.48 -1.51
CA ASP A 293 -0.57 -11.61 -2.69
C ASP A 293 -1.47 -12.15 -3.81
N THR A 294 -1.97 -13.37 -3.68
CA THR A 294 -2.94 -13.93 -4.63
C THR A 294 -4.33 -13.30 -4.41
N ASP A 295 -5.17 -13.31 -5.46
CA ASP A 295 -6.54 -12.82 -5.33
C ASP A 295 -7.38 -13.75 -4.43
N LEU A 296 -7.71 -13.29 -3.22
CA LEU A 296 -8.54 -14.04 -2.28
C LEU A 296 -10.04 -13.79 -2.42
N THR A 297 -10.48 -12.95 -3.38
CA THR A 297 -11.89 -12.57 -3.56
C THR A 297 -12.80 -13.78 -3.70
N GLY A 298 -13.87 -13.83 -2.90
CA GLY A 298 -14.85 -14.92 -2.90
C GLY A 298 -14.35 -16.25 -2.33
N LYS A 299 -13.10 -16.35 -1.86
CA LYS A 299 -12.57 -17.58 -1.25
C LYS A 299 -13.04 -17.73 0.19
N ILE A 300 -13.44 -18.95 0.55
CA ILE A 300 -13.93 -19.32 1.88
C ILE A 300 -13.36 -20.68 2.23
N GLY A 301 -13.01 -20.87 3.50
CA GLY A 301 -12.80 -22.22 4.00
C GLY A 301 -12.88 -22.36 5.53
N PRO A 302 -13.02 -23.60 6.00
CA PRO A 302 -13.26 -23.88 7.41
C PRO A 302 -12.00 -23.66 8.26
N SER A 303 -12.22 -23.22 9.49
CA SER A 303 -11.21 -23.18 10.57
C SER A 303 -11.43 -24.31 11.56
N TYR A 304 -10.72 -24.32 12.70
CA TYR A 304 -10.97 -25.28 13.78
C TYR A 304 -12.44 -25.26 14.24
N SER A 305 -13.01 -24.07 14.40
CA SER A 305 -14.42 -23.85 14.73
C SER A 305 -14.95 -22.57 14.07
N GLY A 306 -15.39 -22.67 12.83
CA GLY A 306 -15.92 -21.55 12.05
C GLY A 306 -15.40 -21.52 10.61
N THR A 307 -15.37 -20.33 10.02
CA THR A 307 -14.94 -20.11 8.64
C THR A 307 -14.11 -18.84 8.54
N ALA A 308 -13.09 -18.86 7.69
CA ALA A 308 -12.40 -17.67 7.22
C ALA A 308 -12.82 -17.38 5.77
N GLN A 309 -12.74 -16.12 5.37
CA GLN A 309 -13.08 -15.68 4.02
C GLN A 309 -12.14 -14.57 3.58
N GLU A 310 -11.76 -14.59 2.31
CA GLU A 310 -10.97 -13.54 1.65
C GLU A 310 -9.73 -13.14 2.49
N GLU A 311 -9.50 -11.87 2.76
CA GLU A 311 -8.38 -11.37 3.56
C GLU A 311 -8.29 -11.99 4.98
N SER A 312 -9.41 -12.45 5.55
CA SER A 312 -9.39 -13.14 6.86
C SER A 312 -8.76 -14.53 6.78
N MET A 313 -8.43 -15.03 5.58
CA MET A 313 -7.66 -16.26 5.40
C MET A 313 -6.15 -16.05 5.60
N ILE A 314 -5.68 -14.80 5.66
CA ILE A 314 -4.29 -14.45 5.91
C ILE A 314 -4.03 -14.52 7.42
N ILE A 315 -2.98 -15.24 7.81
CA ILE A 315 -2.54 -15.41 9.19
C ILE A 315 -1.20 -14.69 9.34
N PHE A 316 -1.13 -13.72 10.25
CA PHE A 316 0.13 -13.08 10.63
C PHE A 316 0.79 -13.87 11.77
N ASN A 317 2.04 -14.27 11.57
CA ASN A 317 2.85 -14.95 12.57
C ASN A 317 4.36 -14.81 12.26
N ASP A 318 5.03 -13.97 13.04
CA ASP A 318 6.47 -13.71 12.93
C ASP A 318 7.38 -14.82 13.51
N SER A 319 6.78 -15.80 14.17
CA SER A 319 7.48 -16.81 14.96
C SER A 319 7.63 -18.16 14.24
N ILE A 320 7.02 -18.30 13.06
CA ILE A 320 7.04 -19.54 12.25
C ILE A 320 8.02 -19.48 11.07
N GLY A 321 8.74 -18.37 10.94
CA GLY A 321 9.69 -18.17 9.85
C GLY A 321 9.04 -18.06 8.48
N ALA A 322 7.77 -17.64 8.36
CA ALA A 322 7.16 -17.29 7.08
C ALA A 322 8.01 -16.25 6.32
N SER A 323 7.93 -16.19 4.98
CA SER A 323 8.85 -15.35 4.18
C SER A 323 8.75 -13.86 4.52
N ASN A 324 7.57 -13.41 4.94
CA ASN A 324 7.27 -12.03 5.35
C ASN A 324 6.28 -11.98 6.53
N ASP A 325 6.36 -12.97 7.43
CA ASP A 325 5.50 -13.14 8.61
C ASP A 325 4.01 -13.39 8.30
N ARG A 326 3.64 -13.71 7.05
CA ARG A 326 2.27 -14.00 6.63
C ARG A 326 2.16 -15.34 5.92
N VAL A 327 1.02 -15.99 6.07
CA VAL A 327 0.67 -17.23 5.37
C VAL A 327 -0.83 -17.24 5.07
N VAL A 328 -1.24 -17.99 4.04
CA VAL A 328 -2.66 -18.23 3.71
C VAL A 328 -3.09 -19.60 4.19
N GLY A 329 -4.02 -19.60 5.15
CA GLY A 329 -4.59 -20.81 5.74
C GLY A 329 -5.99 -21.13 5.23
N TYR A 330 -6.71 -21.98 5.99
CA TYR A 330 -8.14 -22.28 5.77
C TYR A 330 -8.47 -22.85 4.38
N MET A 331 -7.50 -23.46 3.71
CA MET A 331 -7.67 -24.12 2.41
C MET A 331 -8.41 -25.47 2.52
N CYS A 332 -8.88 -25.85 3.71
CA CYS A 332 -9.48 -27.13 4.09
C CYS A 332 -10.91 -27.35 3.53
N GLN A 333 -11.17 -26.88 2.32
CA GLN A 333 -12.36 -27.17 1.53
C GLN A 333 -11.97 -27.70 0.15
N LYS A 334 -12.61 -28.80 -0.28
CA LYS A 334 -12.37 -29.35 -1.62
C LYS A 334 -12.62 -28.28 -2.69
N ASP A 335 -11.74 -28.28 -3.69
CA ASP A 335 -11.74 -27.38 -4.83
C ASP A 335 -11.38 -25.92 -4.49
N ASN A 336 -11.06 -25.61 -3.22
CA ASN A 336 -10.42 -24.34 -2.88
C ASN A 336 -9.00 -24.30 -3.49
N THR A 337 -8.59 -23.14 -3.97
CA THR A 337 -7.42 -22.97 -4.83
C THR A 337 -6.74 -21.63 -4.55
N LEU A 338 -5.43 -21.55 -4.73
CA LEU A 338 -4.68 -20.29 -4.81
C LEU A 338 -4.08 -20.18 -6.21
N GLU A 339 -4.33 -19.05 -6.87
CA GLU A 339 -3.89 -18.76 -8.23
C GLU A 339 -2.68 -17.81 -8.22
N PHE A 340 -1.55 -18.30 -8.70
CA PHE A 340 -0.35 -17.51 -8.94
C PHE A 340 -0.21 -17.22 -10.43
N TYR A 341 -0.57 -16.01 -10.85
CA TYR A 341 -0.40 -15.53 -12.22
C TYR A 341 0.97 -14.90 -12.40
N ILE A 342 1.80 -15.51 -13.25
CA ILE A 342 3.23 -15.19 -13.40
C ILE A 342 3.52 -14.94 -14.87
N ALA A 343 4.14 -13.80 -15.17
CA ALA A 343 4.69 -13.51 -16.48
C ALA A 343 6.15 -13.95 -16.56
N SER A 344 6.50 -14.67 -17.63
CA SER A 344 7.87 -15.09 -17.93
C SER A 344 8.40 -14.40 -19.19
N ASP A 345 9.66 -13.95 -19.16
CA ASP A 345 10.33 -13.35 -20.33
C ASP A 345 10.59 -14.36 -21.47
N ALA A 346 10.63 -15.66 -21.17
CA ALA A 346 11.03 -16.72 -22.07
C ALA A 346 10.35 -18.05 -21.77
N ASP A 347 10.36 -18.95 -22.76
CA ASP A 347 10.04 -20.36 -22.56
C ASP A 347 11.21 -21.04 -21.81
N VAL A 348 10.91 -21.78 -20.76
CA VAL A 348 11.86 -22.62 -20.02
C VAL A 348 11.25 -23.98 -19.73
N SER A 349 12.08 -25.00 -19.56
CA SER A 349 11.64 -26.38 -19.28
C SER A 349 12.26 -26.97 -18.01
N ASP A 350 13.14 -26.23 -17.36
CA ASP A 350 14.01 -26.66 -16.26
C ASP A 350 13.81 -25.85 -14.98
N ALA A 351 12.70 -25.11 -14.86
CA ALA A 351 12.41 -24.39 -13.61
C ALA A 351 12.15 -25.39 -12.47
N THR A 352 12.62 -25.07 -11.27
CA THR A 352 12.26 -25.80 -10.05
C THR A 352 11.23 -24.99 -9.28
N LEU A 353 10.05 -25.58 -9.07
CA LEU A 353 8.96 -25.02 -8.27
C LEU A 353 9.02 -25.62 -6.86
N THR A 354 9.10 -24.75 -5.86
CA THR A 354 9.00 -25.11 -4.45
C THR A 354 7.76 -24.46 -3.85
N VAL A 355 6.92 -25.22 -3.16
CA VAL A 355 5.83 -24.67 -2.33
C VAL A 355 6.28 -24.76 -0.88
N ARG A 356 6.32 -23.60 -0.24
CA ARG A 356 6.64 -23.45 1.17
C ARG A 356 5.36 -23.50 1.99
N VAL A 357 5.33 -24.39 2.97
CA VAL A 357 4.09 -24.69 3.71
C VAL A 357 4.35 -24.85 5.19
N THR A 358 3.27 -24.66 5.96
CA THR A 358 3.15 -25.08 7.36
C THR A 358 1.82 -25.82 7.58
N GLY A 359 1.58 -26.25 8.81
CA GLY A 359 0.42 -27.02 9.22
C GLY A 359 -0.09 -26.57 10.57
N GLU A 360 -1.38 -26.77 10.76
CA GLU A 360 -2.09 -26.42 11.99
C GLU A 360 -2.73 -27.68 12.59
N TYR A 361 -2.63 -27.79 13.92
CA TYR A 361 -3.46 -28.63 14.78
C TYR A 361 -3.29 -30.16 14.67
N ILE A 362 -3.33 -30.76 13.48
CA ILE A 362 -3.05 -32.19 13.25
C ILE A 362 -1.95 -32.41 12.22
N THR A 363 -1.14 -33.46 12.44
CA THR A 363 -0.17 -33.89 11.43
C THR A 363 -0.94 -34.37 10.21
N MET A 364 -0.66 -33.76 9.06
CA MET A 364 -1.28 -34.11 7.79
C MET A 364 -0.20 -34.54 6.80
N SER A 365 -0.57 -35.46 5.91
CA SER A 365 0.26 -35.84 4.78
C SER A 365 -0.49 -35.55 3.49
N TYR A 366 0.25 -35.08 2.49
CA TYR A 366 -0.28 -34.63 1.21
C TYR A 366 0.53 -35.26 0.10
N ASP A 367 -0.15 -35.70 -0.95
CA ASP A 367 0.45 -36.02 -2.23
C ASP A 367 -0.26 -35.25 -3.34
N GLY A 368 0.21 -35.43 -4.59
CA GLY A 368 -0.39 -34.79 -5.76
C GLY A 368 -1.85 -35.19 -6.07
N ASN A 369 -2.42 -36.18 -5.36
CA ASN A 369 -3.85 -36.50 -5.46
C ASN A 369 -4.66 -35.67 -4.47
N ASP A 370 -4.17 -35.53 -3.24
CA ASP A 370 -4.86 -34.81 -2.16
C ASP A 370 -4.73 -33.30 -2.29
N PHE A 371 -3.55 -32.80 -2.64
CA PHE A 371 -3.25 -31.38 -2.82
C PHE A 371 -2.53 -31.19 -4.15
N GLN A 372 -3.26 -30.72 -5.15
CA GLN A 372 -2.76 -30.61 -6.51
C GLN A 372 -1.92 -29.35 -6.69
N VAL A 373 -0.74 -29.51 -7.28
CA VAL A 373 0.00 -28.40 -7.91
C VAL A 373 -0.27 -28.49 -9.41
N LEU A 374 -0.95 -27.49 -9.97
CA LEU A 374 -1.18 -27.40 -11.41
C LEU A 374 -0.31 -26.30 -12.00
N VAL A 375 0.36 -26.58 -13.10
CA VAL A 375 1.08 -25.56 -13.88
C VAL A 375 0.46 -25.50 -15.26
N ASN A 376 -0.09 -24.36 -15.62
CA ASN A 376 -0.83 -24.14 -16.87
C ASN A 376 -1.93 -25.21 -17.07
N GLY A 377 -2.68 -25.49 -16.01
CA GLY A 377 -3.75 -26.49 -15.97
C GLY A 377 -3.29 -27.96 -15.95
N SER A 378 -1.98 -28.22 -16.02
CA SER A 378 -1.43 -29.59 -15.98
C SER A 378 -0.97 -29.94 -14.57
N SER A 379 -1.57 -30.99 -13.98
CA SER A 379 -1.16 -31.48 -12.66
C SER A 379 0.30 -31.95 -12.64
N LYS A 380 1.00 -31.63 -11.55
CA LYS A 380 2.37 -32.05 -11.28
C LYS A 380 2.39 -33.06 -10.14
N SER A 381 3.26 -34.05 -10.29
CA SER A 381 3.48 -35.06 -9.26
C SER A 381 4.63 -34.63 -8.36
N TYR A 382 4.50 -34.93 -7.07
CA TYR A 382 5.53 -34.77 -6.06
C TYR A 382 5.42 -35.92 -5.05
N SER A 383 6.50 -36.20 -4.32
CA SER A 383 6.48 -37.23 -3.27
C SER A 383 5.56 -36.84 -2.12
N THR A 384 5.01 -37.81 -1.39
CA THR A 384 4.21 -37.51 -0.20
C THR A 384 5.00 -36.65 0.77
N VAL A 385 4.40 -35.53 1.16
CA VAL A 385 4.92 -34.59 2.14
C VAL A 385 4.13 -34.75 3.43
N THR A 386 4.82 -34.75 4.57
CA THR A 386 4.18 -34.69 5.88
C THR A 386 4.50 -33.35 6.53
N VAL A 387 3.46 -32.71 7.07
CA VAL A 387 3.57 -31.50 7.89
C VAL A 387 3.10 -31.85 9.28
N GLU A 388 4.04 -31.84 10.22
CA GLU A 388 3.76 -32.14 11.63
C GLU A 388 2.96 -31.02 12.28
N ALA A 389 1.99 -31.37 13.11
CA ALA A 389 1.31 -30.39 13.92
C ALA A 389 2.07 -30.05 15.19
N ASP A 390 1.98 -28.78 15.56
CA ASP A 390 2.24 -28.32 16.90
C ASP A 390 0.89 -28.02 17.59
N GLN A 391 0.59 -28.69 18.71
CA GLN A 391 -0.65 -28.41 19.44
C GLN A 391 -0.58 -27.09 20.21
N SER A 392 0.59 -26.46 20.28
CA SER A 392 0.82 -25.16 20.90
C SER A 392 0.81 -23.98 19.92
N GLY A 393 0.75 -24.23 18.60
CA GLY A 393 0.76 -23.19 17.58
C GLY A 393 0.92 -23.71 16.15
N LEU A 394 1.38 -22.84 15.25
CA LEU A 394 1.76 -23.24 13.89
C LEU A 394 3.20 -23.77 13.89
N ALA A 395 3.45 -24.81 13.10
CA ALA A 395 4.80 -25.31 12.88
C ALA A 395 5.63 -24.30 12.05
N GLN A 396 6.95 -24.49 12.01
CA GLN A 396 7.83 -23.68 11.16
C GLN A 396 7.51 -23.90 9.66
N CYS A 397 7.45 -22.81 8.90
CA CYS A 397 7.30 -22.83 7.44
C CYS A 397 8.54 -23.41 6.78
N ASP A 398 8.35 -24.34 5.84
CA ASP A 398 9.44 -25.09 5.25
C ASP A 398 9.18 -25.46 3.78
N ASP A 399 10.26 -25.63 3.03
CA ASP A 399 10.25 -25.95 1.60
C ASP A 399 9.95 -27.44 1.43
N ARG A 400 8.67 -27.80 1.27
CA ARG A 400 8.24 -29.19 1.36
C ARG A 400 7.84 -29.82 0.04
N ILE A 401 7.14 -29.09 -0.83
CA ILE A 401 6.73 -29.60 -2.13
C ILE A 401 7.70 -29.07 -3.16
N VAL A 402 8.62 -29.92 -3.64
CA VAL A 402 9.61 -29.56 -4.65
C VAL A 402 9.32 -30.33 -5.94
N ILE A 403 9.20 -29.60 -7.04
CA ILE A 403 8.89 -30.13 -8.37
C ILE A 403 9.94 -29.58 -9.35
N ASP A 404 10.78 -30.47 -9.85
CA ASP A 404 11.79 -30.13 -10.86
C ASP A 404 11.22 -30.17 -12.28
N SER A 405 11.94 -29.56 -13.23
CA SER A 405 11.61 -29.58 -14.66
C SER A 405 10.21 -29.07 -14.97
N VAL A 406 9.80 -28.00 -14.28
CA VAL A 406 8.59 -27.26 -14.57
C VAL A 406 8.80 -26.44 -15.83
N ALA A 407 7.92 -26.67 -16.82
CA ALA A 407 7.90 -25.87 -18.03
C ALA A 407 7.05 -24.62 -17.84
N LEU A 408 7.63 -23.46 -18.11
CA LEU A 408 6.96 -22.16 -18.19
C LEU A 408 7.00 -21.68 -19.63
N LYS A 409 5.93 -21.02 -20.07
CA LYS A 409 5.83 -20.40 -21.39
C LYS A 409 6.32 -18.96 -21.31
N LYS A 410 6.86 -18.43 -22.40
CA LYS A 410 6.98 -16.97 -22.54
C LYS A 410 5.59 -16.34 -22.44
N GLY A 411 5.48 -15.28 -21.64
CA GLY A 411 4.20 -14.62 -21.35
C GLY A 411 3.51 -15.23 -20.13
N GLU A 412 2.19 -15.35 -20.20
CA GLU A 412 1.31 -15.80 -19.11
C GLU A 412 1.60 -17.25 -18.67
N ASN A 413 1.70 -17.44 -17.35
CA ASN A 413 1.69 -18.73 -16.69
C ASN A 413 0.79 -18.69 -15.47
N LEU A 414 0.03 -19.76 -15.25
CA LEU A 414 -0.78 -19.94 -14.06
C LEU A 414 -0.28 -21.14 -13.26
N ILE A 415 0.12 -20.92 -12.02
CA ILE A 415 0.38 -21.98 -11.05
C ILE A 415 -0.79 -21.99 -10.06
N GLN A 416 -1.42 -23.16 -9.89
CA GLN A 416 -2.53 -23.32 -8.96
C GLN A 416 -2.18 -24.33 -7.87
N LEU A 417 -2.43 -23.95 -6.62
CA LEU A 417 -2.35 -24.84 -5.48
C LEU A 417 -3.77 -25.17 -5.03
N LYS A 418 -4.20 -26.41 -5.23
CA LYS A 418 -5.61 -26.80 -5.13
C LYS A 418 -5.83 -27.94 -4.13
N THR A 419 -6.73 -27.74 -3.19
CA THR A 419 -7.22 -28.82 -2.32
C THR A 419 -8.12 -29.77 -3.11
N ASN A 420 -7.75 -31.04 -3.22
CA ASN A 420 -8.43 -32.02 -4.08
C ASN A 420 -8.80 -33.32 -3.34
N ASN A 421 -9.16 -33.21 -2.07
CA ASN A 421 -9.62 -34.35 -1.28
C ASN A 421 -10.87 -34.00 -0.45
N THR A 422 -11.44 -34.98 0.22
CA THR A 422 -12.55 -34.82 1.17
C THR A 422 -12.22 -35.46 2.52
N ASN A 423 -10.94 -35.43 2.89
CA ASN A 423 -10.44 -36.06 4.10
C ASN A 423 -10.81 -35.17 5.31
N ALA A 424 -11.99 -35.38 5.88
CA ALA A 424 -12.46 -34.59 7.01
C ALA A 424 -11.75 -34.95 8.32
N VAL A 425 -11.52 -33.96 9.19
CA VAL A 425 -10.88 -34.15 10.48
C VAL A 425 -11.92 -34.20 11.59
N SER A 426 -11.99 -35.33 12.30
CA SER A 426 -12.97 -35.54 13.37
C SER A 426 -12.87 -34.49 14.47
N GLY A 427 -14.01 -33.95 14.89
CA GLY A 427 -14.07 -32.93 15.94
C GLY A 427 -13.77 -31.49 15.47
N THR A 428 -13.62 -31.27 14.15
CA THR A 428 -13.39 -29.96 13.55
C THR A 428 -14.44 -29.64 12.47
N THR A 429 -14.39 -28.43 11.92
CA THR A 429 -15.13 -28.08 10.69
C THR A 429 -14.38 -28.38 9.38
N PHE A 430 -13.18 -28.95 9.43
CA PHE A 430 -12.40 -29.28 8.23
C PHE A 430 -13.07 -30.37 7.40
N THR A 431 -13.31 -30.05 6.13
CA THR A 431 -13.97 -30.98 5.18
C THR A 431 -12.97 -31.65 4.22
N SER A 432 -11.71 -31.24 4.29
CA SER A 432 -10.58 -31.77 3.54
C SER A 432 -9.28 -31.43 4.25
N ASN A 433 -8.20 -32.15 3.93
CA ASN A 433 -6.85 -31.83 4.36
C ASN A 433 -6.24 -30.83 3.38
N ALA A 434 -5.70 -29.72 3.90
CA ALA A 434 -4.90 -28.79 3.11
C ALA A 434 -3.74 -28.26 3.97
N PRO A 435 -2.57 -27.97 3.39
CA PRO A 435 -1.53 -27.23 4.09
C PRO A 435 -1.90 -25.75 4.20
N ILE A 436 -1.21 -25.05 5.09
CA ILE A 436 -1.17 -23.58 5.12
C ILE A 436 -0.01 -23.17 4.22
N ILE A 437 -0.25 -22.25 3.29
CA ILE A 437 0.72 -21.85 2.26
C ILE A 437 1.41 -20.56 2.68
N ASP A 438 2.74 -20.56 2.65
CA ASP A 438 3.56 -19.38 2.84
C ASP A 438 3.77 -18.69 1.47
N CYS A 439 4.51 -19.36 0.60
CA CYS A 439 4.81 -18.85 -0.74
C CYS A 439 5.07 -19.98 -1.73
N ILE A 440 5.19 -19.61 -3.00
CA ILE A 440 5.90 -20.43 -3.96
C ILE A 440 7.23 -19.79 -4.31
N LYS A 441 8.23 -20.62 -4.58
CA LYS A 441 9.54 -20.22 -5.09
C LYS A 441 9.77 -20.87 -6.45
N LEU A 442 10.22 -20.09 -7.42
CA LEU A 442 10.61 -20.57 -8.74
C LEU A 442 12.08 -20.26 -8.98
N GLU A 443 12.89 -21.31 -9.08
CA GLU A 443 14.29 -21.18 -9.50
C GLU A 443 14.39 -21.39 -11.01
N THR A 444 14.83 -20.38 -11.76
CA THR A 444 14.89 -20.44 -13.23
C THR A 444 15.84 -19.40 -13.82
N SER A 445 16.30 -19.61 -15.05
CA SER A 445 17.00 -18.59 -15.84
C SER A 445 16.07 -17.60 -16.53
N ALA A 446 14.76 -17.87 -16.55
CA ALA A 446 13.78 -16.87 -16.97
C ALA A 446 13.72 -15.72 -15.97
N VAL A 447 13.29 -14.56 -16.45
CA VAL A 447 12.87 -13.45 -15.59
C VAL A 447 11.39 -13.57 -15.36
N LEU A 448 11.01 -13.64 -14.10
CA LEU A 448 9.62 -13.79 -13.67
C LEU A 448 9.17 -12.53 -12.92
N ILE A 449 7.94 -12.12 -13.18
CA ILE A 449 7.20 -11.11 -12.42
C ILE A 449 5.76 -11.59 -12.22
N TRP A 450 5.04 -11.01 -11.27
CA TRP A 450 3.59 -11.13 -11.18
C TRP A 450 2.99 -10.59 -12.47
N ASP A 451 1.95 -11.25 -12.98
CA ASP A 451 1.25 -10.75 -14.16
C ASP A 451 0.18 -9.73 -13.73
N GLU A 452 0.53 -8.45 -13.82
CA GLU A 452 -0.33 -7.34 -13.41
C GLU A 452 -1.67 -7.30 -14.16
N ASN A 453 -1.75 -7.93 -15.33
CA ASN A 453 -2.99 -8.03 -16.10
C ASN A 453 -4.09 -8.83 -15.39
N HIS A 454 -3.73 -9.55 -14.32
CA HIS A 454 -4.64 -10.31 -13.47
C HIS A 454 -4.94 -9.64 -12.13
N GLY A 455 -4.51 -8.39 -11.91
CA GLY A 455 -4.78 -7.65 -10.68
C GLY A 455 -4.04 -8.16 -9.44
N VAL A 456 -3.02 -9.01 -9.64
CA VAL A 456 -2.08 -9.50 -8.61
C VAL A 456 -0.77 -8.68 -8.69
N PRO A 457 0.03 -8.59 -7.61
CA PRO A 457 0.67 -7.32 -7.27
C PRO A 457 1.78 -6.90 -8.21
N ALA A 458 1.68 -5.63 -8.64
CA ALA A 458 2.60 -4.98 -9.57
C ALA A 458 3.88 -4.46 -8.91
N LEU A 459 3.78 -3.83 -7.74
CA LEU A 459 4.88 -3.08 -7.13
C LEU A 459 4.60 -3.01 -5.63
N ASP A 460 5.33 -3.80 -4.83
CA ASP A 460 5.70 -3.51 -3.41
C ASP A 460 6.23 -4.75 -2.66
N ASN A 461 6.13 -5.98 -3.20
CA ASN A 461 6.59 -7.20 -2.50
C ASN A 461 7.86 -7.86 -3.07
N TYR A 462 8.58 -7.16 -3.95
CA TYR A 462 9.88 -7.65 -4.44
C TYR A 462 11.02 -7.05 -3.65
N GLN A 463 11.35 -7.64 -2.49
CA GLN A 463 12.74 -7.87 -2.04
C GLN A 463 12.80 -8.39 -0.59
N HIS A 464 13.45 -9.55 -0.43
CA HIS A 464 14.43 -9.77 0.62
C HIS A 464 15.69 -10.42 0.05
#